data_AF-A0A6P1DWD2-F1
#
_entry.id   AF-A0A6P1DWD2-F1
#
_cell.length_a   1.000
_cell.length_b   1.000
_cell.length_c   1.000
_cell.angle_alpha   90.00
_cell.angle_beta   90.00
_cell.angle_gamma   90.00
#
_symmetry.space_group_name_H-M   'P 1'
#
loop_
_entity.id
_entity.type
_entity.pdbx_description
1 polymer ?
#
loop_
_entity_poly.entity_id
_entity_poly.type
_entity_poly.pdbx_seq_one_letter_code
_entity_poly.pdbx_strand_id
1 'polypeptide(L)'
;MKTTTCAALTGAILLGTVACAQPPTPAADLGPMTYDASGTMPCSADEPSYDQACGWRVLRQADGSAEIWIANIAVSDRAAFRVLRFSDGEFTDRDGDPIQVAKDGDQWSISVGREHYRFADALITGG
;
A
#
# COMPACT_ATOMS: atom_id res chain seq x y z
N MET A 1 14.35 18.20 -7.53
CA MET A 1 14.99 18.98 -6.45
C MET A 1 14.65 20.45 -6.69
N LYS A 2 13.78 21.06 -5.87
CA LYS A 2 13.45 22.49 -5.97
C LYS A 2 14.17 23.22 -4.83
N THR A 3 15.13 24.06 -5.18
CA THR A 3 15.87 24.93 -4.28
C THR A 3 15.01 26.14 -3.94
N THR A 4 14.63 26.27 -2.66
CA THR A 4 13.97 27.47 -2.14
C THR A 4 15.00 28.29 -1.37
N THR A 5 15.39 29.42 -1.95
CA THR A 5 16.28 30.43 -1.35
C THR A 5 15.49 31.27 -0.34
N CYS A 6 15.93 31.29 0.94
CA CYS A 6 15.45 32.26 1.93
C CYS A 6 16.33 33.51 1.89
N ALA A 7 15.74 34.64 1.51
CA ALA A 7 16.37 35.96 1.62
C ALA A 7 16.44 36.38 3.10
N ALA A 8 17.66 36.65 3.61
CA ALA A 8 17.87 37.24 4.92
C ALA A 8 17.94 38.76 4.79
N LEU A 9 16.94 39.46 5.31
CA LEU A 9 16.97 40.90 5.53
C LEU A 9 17.59 41.18 6.90
N THR A 10 18.66 41.97 6.89
CA THR A 10 19.42 42.43 8.06
C THR A 10 18.59 43.42 8.88
N GLY A 11 18.30 43.10 10.14
CA GLY A 11 17.66 44.06 11.05
C GLY A 11 17.30 43.52 12.42
N ALA A 12 17.99 44.05 13.44
CA ALA A 12 17.62 44.13 14.86
C ALA A 12 17.28 42.83 15.63
N ILE A 13 18.14 42.57 16.62
CA ILE A 13 18.08 41.48 17.61
C ILE A 13 16.86 41.65 18.52
N LEU A 14 15.89 40.75 18.36
CA LEU A 14 14.93 40.34 19.39
C LEU A 14 15.02 38.82 19.45
N LEU A 15 15.39 38.27 20.61
CA LEU A 15 15.50 36.83 20.89
C LEU A 15 14.10 36.20 20.93
N GLY A 16 13.43 36.16 19.77
CA GLY A 16 12.25 35.33 19.54
C GLY A 16 12.74 33.99 19.01
N THR A 17 12.61 32.93 19.81
CA THR A 17 12.78 31.57 19.31
C THR A 17 11.72 31.33 18.24
N VAL A 18 12.12 31.42 16.98
CA VAL A 18 11.32 30.98 15.84
C VAL A 18 11.23 29.47 15.95
N ALA A 19 10.22 28.98 16.67
CA ALA A 19 9.84 27.57 16.63
C ALA A 19 9.31 27.33 15.22
N CYS A 20 10.13 26.74 14.35
CA CYS A 20 9.65 26.19 13.08
C CYS A 20 8.58 25.15 13.43
N ALA A 21 7.31 25.50 13.29
CA ALA A 21 6.22 24.54 13.34
C ALA A 21 6.46 23.54 12.21
N GLN A 22 6.93 22.34 12.55
CA GLN A 22 7.02 21.28 11.56
C GLN A 22 5.60 20.96 11.10
N PRO A 23 5.34 20.87 9.78
CA PRO A 23 4.04 20.45 9.29
C PRO A 23 3.74 19.07 9.91
N PRO A 24 2.49 18.82 10.33
CA PRO A 24 2.12 17.54 10.91
C PRO A 24 2.47 16.44 9.92
N THR A 25 3.21 15.43 10.37
CA THR A 25 3.47 14.23 9.57
C THR A 25 2.11 13.66 9.17
N PRO A 26 1.88 13.38 7.87
CA PRO A 26 0.65 12.73 7.43
C PRO A 26 0.42 11.46 8.25
N ALA A 27 -0.78 11.29 8.79
CA ALA A 27 -1.14 10.07 9.51
C ALA A 27 -0.98 8.85 8.57
N ALA A 28 -0.49 7.74 9.12
CA ALA A 28 -0.42 6.49 8.36
C ALA A 28 -1.84 6.04 8.00
N ASP A 29 -2.06 5.72 6.73
CA ASP A 29 -3.31 5.13 6.30
C ASP A 29 -3.32 3.64 6.66
N LEU A 30 -4.20 3.29 7.61
CA LEU A 30 -4.36 1.93 8.13
C LEU A 30 -5.54 1.20 7.47
N GLY A 31 -6.18 1.84 6.50
CA GLY A 31 -7.39 1.37 5.83
C GLY A 31 -8.63 1.41 6.73
N PRO A 32 -9.72 0.78 6.27
CA PRO A 32 -10.99 0.74 7.01
C PRO A 32 -10.91 0.04 8.36
N MET A 33 -11.90 0.29 9.22
CA MET A 33 -11.97 -0.30 10.57
C MET A 33 -12.51 -1.73 10.58
N THR A 34 -13.25 -2.11 9.54
CA THR A 34 -13.91 -3.41 9.41
C THR A 34 -13.54 -4.03 8.08
N TYR A 35 -13.30 -5.33 8.06
CA TYR A 35 -12.98 -6.12 6.87
C TYR A 35 -13.79 -7.41 6.90
N ASP A 36 -14.07 -7.98 5.73
CA ASP A 36 -14.84 -9.22 5.63
C ASP A 36 -14.00 -10.44 5.98
N ALA A 37 -12.70 -10.38 5.68
CA ALA A 37 -11.76 -11.44 6.02
C ALA A 37 -10.33 -10.88 6.17
N SER A 38 -9.49 -11.67 6.84
CA SER A 38 -8.06 -11.41 6.96
C SER A 38 -7.28 -12.71 7.03
N GLY A 39 -5.99 -12.67 6.71
CA GLY A 39 -5.14 -13.83 6.76
C GLY A 39 -3.69 -13.51 6.45
N THR A 40 -2.95 -14.55 6.03
CA THR A 40 -1.59 -14.43 5.51
C THR A 40 -1.51 -15.01 4.11
N MET A 41 -0.57 -14.53 3.31
CA MET A 41 -0.31 -15.02 1.96
C MET A 41 1.20 -15.06 1.68
N PRO A 42 1.68 -15.96 0.80
CA PRO A 42 3.05 -15.92 0.32
C PRO A 42 3.39 -14.59 -0.37
N CYS A 43 4.54 -14.03 -0.04
CA CYS A 43 5.04 -12.79 -0.63
C CYS A 43 6.57 -12.72 -0.61
N SER A 44 7.12 -11.76 -1.34
CA SER A 44 8.54 -11.44 -1.33
C SER A 44 8.80 -10.01 -1.81
N ALA A 45 10.01 -9.51 -1.54
CA ALA A 45 10.51 -8.23 -2.06
C ALA A 45 11.63 -8.48 -3.06
N ASP A 46 11.76 -7.58 -4.04
CA ASP A 46 12.80 -7.51 -5.07
C ASP A 46 12.79 -8.67 -6.10
N GLU A 47 12.58 -9.91 -5.67
CA GLU A 47 12.42 -11.10 -6.54
C GLU A 47 11.16 -11.91 -6.16
N PRO A 48 10.48 -12.59 -7.10
CA PRO A 48 9.26 -13.37 -6.84
C PRO A 48 9.55 -14.76 -6.24
N SER A 49 10.29 -14.81 -5.13
CA SER A 49 10.60 -16.04 -4.38
C SER A 49 9.41 -16.58 -3.57
N TYR A 50 8.50 -15.70 -3.13
CA TYR A 50 7.34 -16.04 -2.29
C TYR A 50 7.71 -16.79 -0.98
N ASP A 51 8.88 -16.49 -0.43
CA ASP A 51 9.47 -17.16 0.74
C ASP A 51 9.04 -16.54 2.09
N GLN A 52 8.34 -15.41 2.05
CA GLN A 52 7.84 -14.69 3.22
C GLN A 52 6.31 -14.77 3.31
N ALA A 53 5.76 -14.35 4.45
CA ALA A 53 4.32 -14.29 4.68
C ALA A 53 3.87 -12.85 4.95
N CYS A 54 2.99 -12.34 4.10
CA CYS A 54 2.40 -11.00 4.24
C CYS A 54 0.98 -11.11 4.79
N GLY A 55 0.66 -10.28 5.77
CA GLY A 55 -0.70 -10.12 6.26
C GLY A 55 -1.58 -9.44 5.22
N TRP A 56 -2.83 -9.90 5.09
CA TRP A 56 -3.81 -9.29 4.21
C TRP A 56 -5.18 -9.15 4.87
N ARG A 57 -5.96 -8.22 4.33
CA ARG A 57 -7.37 -8.01 4.64
C ARG A 57 -8.14 -7.71 3.37
N VAL A 58 -9.42 -8.07 3.32
CA VAL A 58 -10.26 -7.86 2.13
C VAL A 58 -11.58 -7.23 2.50
N LEU A 59 -12.03 -6.32 1.64
CA LEU A 59 -13.38 -5.80 1.57
C LEU A 59 -14.00 -6.26 0.26
N ARG A 60 -15.14 -6.92 0.32
CA ARG A 60 -15.87 -7.44 -0.82
C ARG A 60 -17.16 -6.65 -0.98
N GLN A 61 -17.53 -6.41 -2.22
CA GLN A 61 -18.75 -5.71 -2.56
C GLN A 61 -19.76 -6.68 -3.17
N ALA A 62 -21.04 -6.31 -3.09
CA ALA A 62 -22.14 -7.13 -3.61
C ALA A 62 -22.10 -7.32 -5.14
N ASP A 63 -21.38 -6.45 -5.86
CA ASP A 63 -21.17 -6.54 -7.31
C ASP A 63 -20.01 -7.48 -7.71
N GLY A 64 -19.37 -8.12 -6.73
CA GLY A 64 -18.23 -9.02 -6.96
C GLY A 64 -16.88 -8.31 -7.02
N SER A 65 -16.83 -6.98 -6.87
CA SER A 65 -15.57 -6.26 -6.71
C SER A 65 -14.98 -6.45 -5.31
N ALA A 66 -13.66 -6.25 -5.19
CA ALA A 66 -12.98 -6.33 -3.91
C ALA A 66 -11.82 -5.34 -3.79
N GLU A 67 -11.54 -4.91 -2.56
CA GLU A 67 -10.37 -4.14 -2.20
C GLU A 67 -9.52 -4.96 -1.22
N ILE A 68 -8.26 -5.20 -1.58
CA ILE A 68 -7.34 -6.05 -0.83
C ILE A 68 -6.23 -5.18 -0.28
N TRP A 69 -6.09 -5.19 1.04
CA TRP A 69 -5.05 -4.48 1.78
C TRP A 69 -3.97 -5.47 2.20
N ILE A 70 -2.75 -5.28 1.71
CA ILE A 70 -1.64 -6.21 1.93
C ILE A 70 -0.50 -5.44 2.61
N ALA A 71 0.08 -6.01 3.66
CA ALA A 71 1.27 -5.45 4.28
C ALA A 71 2.39 -5.30 3.23
N ASN A 72 2.95 -4.10 3.09
CA ASN A 72 3.97 -3.84 2.08
C ASN A 72 5.34 -4.27 2.58
N ILE A 73 5.80 -5.44 2.12
CA ILE A 73 7.10 -6.01 2.50
C ILE A 73 8.30 -5.20 1.96
N ALA A 74 8.11 -4.41 0.90
CA ALA A 74 9.14 -3.55 0.36
C ALA A 74 9.33 -2.25 1.18
N VAL A 75 8.52 -2.01 2.22
CA VAL A 75 8.62 -0.86 3.12
C VAL A 75 8.87 -1.36 4.55
N SER A 76 10.05 -1.08 5.10
CA SER A 76 10.49 -1.63 6.38
C SER A 76 10.55 -0.63 7.54
N ASP A 77 10.52 0.67 7.26
CA ASP A 77 10.72 1.75 8.23
C ASP A 77 9.42 2.27 8.85
N ARG A 78 8.26 1.87 8.28
CA ARG A 78 6.93 2.26 8.75
C ARG A 78 5.87 1.25 8.32
N ALA A 79 4.71 1.30 8.97
CA ALA A 79 3.53 0.60 8.46
C ALA A 79 3.13 1.20 7.11
N ALA A 80 3.05 0.35 6.09
CA ALA A 80 2.57 0.69 4.77
C ALA A 80 1.80 -0.50 4.18
N PHE A 81 0.80 -0.18 3.37
CA PHE A 81 -0.06 -1.18 2.75
C PHE A 81 -0.06 -0.98 1.24
N ARG A 82 0.02 -2.09 0.52
CA ARG A 82 -0.41 -2.18 -0.87
C ARG A 82 -1.92 -2.35 -0.88
N VAL A 83 -2.61 -1.52 -1.64
CA VAL A 83 -4.04 -1.69 -1.91
C VAL A 83 -4.18 -2.15 -3.36
N LEU A 84 -4.82 -3.29 -3.55
CA LEU A 84 -5.21 -3.82 -4.86
C LEU A 84 -6.72 -3.72 -4.99
N ARG A 85 -7.20 -3.27 -6.14
CA ARG A 85 -8.63 -3.22 -6.45
C ARG A 85 -8.93 -4.25 -7.53
N PHE A 86 -9.88 -5.12 -7.25
CA PHE A 86 -10.38 -6.12 -8.18
C PHE A 86 -11.77 -5.74 -8.65
N SER A 87 -11.99 -5.71 -9.95
CA SER A 87 -13.29 -5.46 -10.57
C SER A 87 -13.29 -6.04 -11.98
N ASP A 88 -14.40 -6.66 -12.39
CA ASP A 88 -14.58 -7.22 -13.73
C ASP A 88 -13.47 -8.20 -14.18
N GLY A 89 -12.85 -8.91 -13.23
CA GLY A 89 -11.79 -9.89 -13.53
C GLY A 89 -10.38 -9.29 -13.59
N GLU A 90 -10.23 -7.99 -13.39
CA GLU A 90 -8.96 -7.26 -13.52
C GLU A 90 -8.49 -6.70 -12.18
N PHE A 91 -7.16 -6.53 -12.05
CA PHE A 91 -6.59 -5.82 -10.91
C PHE A 91 -5.99 -4.49 -11.32
N THR A 92 -6.20 -3.51 -10.46
CA THR A 92 -5.53 -2.22 -10.47
C THR A 92 -4.88 -1.96 -9.11
N ASP A 93 -3.95 -1.02 -9.07
CA ASP A 93 -3.49 -0.48 -7.80
C ASP A 93 -4.53 0.47 -7.20
N ARG A 94 -4.14 1.16 -6.13
CA ARG A 94 -5.03 2.09 -5.43
C ARG A 94 -5.50 3.24 -6.31
N ASP A 95 -4.62 3.75 -7.15
CA ASP A 95 -4.84 4.94 -7.98
C ASP A 95 -5.56 4.58 -9.29
N GLY A 96 -5.75 3.28 -9.55
CA GLY A 96 -6.45 2.75 -10.71
C GLY A 96 -5.49 2.36 -11.84
N ASP A 97 -4.19 2.36 -11.60
CA ASP A 97 -3.21 1.96 -12.60
C ASP A 97 -3.20 0.43 -12.75
N PRO A 98 -3.11 -0.10 -13.97
CA PRO A 98 -3.04 -1.53 -14.20
C PRO A 98 -1.74 -2.10 -13.63
N ILE A 99 -1.81 -3.33 -13.11
CA ILE A 99 -0.66 -4.01 -12.50
C ILE A 99 -0.33 -5.33 -13.20
N GLN A 100 0.87 -5.84 -12.96
CA GLN A 100 1.27 -7.13 -13.50
C GLN A 100 0.59 -8.26 -12.72
N VAL A 101 -0.21 -9.05 -13.43
CA VAL A 101 -0.98 -10.16 -12.89
C VAL A 101 -0.78 -11.40 -13.76
N ALA A 102 -0.66 -12.56 -13.11
CA ALA A 102 -0.83 -13.85 -13.73
C ALA A 102 -1.82 -14.69 -12.92
N LYS A 103 -2.61 -15.53 -13.60
CA LYS A 103 -3.50 -16.51 -12.99
C LYS A 103 -3.11 -17.92 -13.43
N ASP A 104 -3.01 -18.83 -12.48
CA ASP A 104 -2.78 -20.26 -12.70
C ASP A 104 -3.81 -21.05 -11.86
N GLY A 105 -4.83 -21.60 -12.52
CA GLY A 105 -5.99 -22.19 -11.86
C GLY A 105 -6.67 -21.19 -10.91
N ASP A 106 -6.78 -21.56 -9.64
CA ASP A 106 -7.36 -20.71 -8.58
C ASP A 106 -6.32 -19.82 -7.90
N GLN A 107 -5.13 -19.66 -8.47
CA GLN A 107 -4.06 -18.91 -7.85
C GLN A 107 -3.68 -17.68 -8.67
N TRP A 108 -3.63 -16.54 -7.97
CA TRP A 108 -3.18 -15.27 -8.50
C TRP A 108 -1.75 -15.00 -8.08
N SER A 109 -0.93 -14.52 -9.02
CA SER A 109 0.40 -13.98 -8.79
C SER A 109 0.42 -12.51 -9.23
N ILE A 110 0.73 -11.63 -8.29
CA ILE A 110 0.76 -10.17 -8.49
C ILE A 110 2.18 -9.67 -8.33
N SER A 111 2.61 -8.76 -9.21
CA SER A 111 3.88 -8.03 -9.07
C SER A 111 3.65 -6.53 -9.23
N VAL A 112 4.07 -5.74 -8.25
CA VAL A 112 3.93 -4.27 -8.26
C VAL A 112 5.22 -3.63 -7.77
N GLY A 113 5.98 -2.98 -8.66
CA GLY A 113 7.30 -2.45 -8.32
C GLY A 113 8.24 -3.56 -7.84
N ARG A 114 8.57 -3.56 -6.55
CA ARG A 114 9.43 -4.58 -5.91
C ARG A 114 8.64 -5.64 -5.14
N GLU A 115 7.33 -5.51 -5.10
CA GLU A 115 6.46 -6.33 -4.27
C GLU A 115 5.93 -7.49 -5.10
N HIS A 116 5.98 -8.70 -4.55
CA HIS A 116 5.42 -9.90 -5.18
C HIS A 116 4.49 -10.62 -4.21
N TYR A 117 3.29 -10.96 -4.66
CA TYR A 117 2.25 -11.59 -3.85
C TYR A 117 1.65 -12.79 -4.56
N ARG A 118 1.25 -13.81 -3.79
CA ARG A 118 0.50 -14.96 -4.33
C ARG A 118 -0.66 -15.32 -3.42
N PHE A 119 -1.87 -15.40 -3.95
CA PHE A 119 -3.06 -15.73 -3.16
C PHE A 119 -4.10 -16.50 -3.97
N ALA A 120 -4.99 -17.19 -3.27
CA ALA A 120 -6.08 -17.94 -3.90
C ALA A 120 -7.23 -17.02 -4.33
N ASP A 121 -7.94 -17.38 -5.38
CA ASP A 121 -9.15 -16.71 -5.89
C ASP A 121 -10.23 -16.58 -4.80
N ALA A 122 -10.33 -17.57 -3.91
CA ALA A 122 -11.18 -17.57 -2.72
C ALA A 122 -10.96 -16.38 -1.79
N LEU A 123 -9.79 -15.71 -1.84
CA LEU A 123 -9.58 -14.46 -1.12
C LEU A 123 -10.58 -13.39 -1.57
N ILE A 124 -10.87 -13.33 -2.87
CA ILE A 124 -11.81 -12.39 -3.50
C ILE A 124 -13.24 -12.91 -3.33
N THR A 125 -13.47 -14.20 -3.64
CA THR A 125 -14.83 -14.75 -3.77
C THR A 125 -15.45 -15.23 -2.45
N GLY A 126 -14.64 -15.51 -1.42
CA GLY A 126 -15.12 -15.98 -0.12
C GLY A 126 -15.15 -17.49 0.09
N GLY A 127 -14.89 -18.28 -0.96
CA GLY A 127 -14.94 -19.74 -0.91
C GLY A 127 -16.34 -20.33 -0.95
#